data_AF-A0A9D9MGJ8-F1
#
_entry.id   AF-A0A9D9MGJ8-F1
#
_cell.length_a   1.000
_cell.length_b   1.000
_cell.length_c   1.000
_cell.angle_alpha   90.00
_cell.angle_beta   90.00
_cell.angle_gamma   90.00
#
_symmetry.space_group_name_H-M   'P 1'
#
loop_
_entity.id
_entity.type
_entity.pdbx_description
1 polymer ?
#
loop_
_entity_poly.entity_id
_entity_poly.type
_entity_poly.pdbx_seq_one_letter_code
_entity_poly.pdbx_strand_id
1 'polypeptide(L)'
;MLKKRIIICLDVRDGKTTKGIKFKGNIDIGDPVEMAEKYYRDGVDELVFYDITASAEKRGIMIDVVERVAERIFIPFSVGGGIASVSDMR
;
A
#
# COMPACT_ATOMS: atom_id res chain seq x y z
N MET A 1 13.86 -9.87 -23.78
CA MET A 1 13.94 -10.51 -22.45
C MET A 1 13.27 -9.58 -21.44
N LEU A 2 12.34 -10.07 -20.62
CA LEU A 2 11.70 -9.25 -19.58
C LEU A 2 12.73 -8.92 -18.49
N LYS A 3 12.69 -7.69 -17.97
CA LYS A 3 13.57 -7.25 -16.88
C LYS A 3 13.09 -7.82 -15.54
N LYS A 4 14.02 -7.98 -14.60
CA LYS A 4 13.66 -8.20 -13.18
C LYS A 4 13.09 -6.90 -12.62
N ARG A 5 12.10 -7.00 -11.74
CA ARG A 5 11.42 -5.87 -11.09
C ARG A 5 11.85 -5.76 -9.63
N ILE A 6 12.06 -4.54 -9.16
CA ILE A 6 12.16 -4.17 -7.76
C ILE A 6 10.78 -3.70 -7.30
N ILE A 7 10.23 -4.36 -6.28
CA ILE A 7 8.87 -4.12 -5.79
C ILE A 7 8.94 -3.75 -4.32
N ILE A 8 8.38 -2.60 -3.95
CA ILE A 8 8.33 -2.15 -2.57
C ILE A 8 6.93 -2.40 -2.01
N CYS A 9 6.87 -3.07 -0.86
CA CYS A 9 5.64 -3.28 -0.11
C CYS A 9 5.56 -2.32 1.08
N LEU A 10 4.46 -1.58 1.17
CA LEU A 10 4.14 -0.66 2.24
C LEU A 10 3.00 -1.23 3.07
N ASP A 11 3.31 -1.62 4.31
CA ASP A 11 2.28 -1.97 5.28
C ASP A 11 1.62 -0.67 5.74
N VAL A 12 0.30 -0.58 5.59
CA VAL A 12 -0.50 0.58 5.99
C VAL A 12 -1.41 0.19 7.15
N ARG A 13 -1.40 1.03 8.18
CA ARG A 13 -2.28 0.94 9.34
C ARG A 13 -2.91 2.31 9.54
N ASP A 14 -4.23 2.36 9.52
CA ASP A 14 -5.03 3.56 9.78
C ASP A 14 -4.60 4.76 8.91
N GLY A 15 -4.39 4.48 7.62
CA GLY A 15 -4.00 5.47 6.61
C GLY A 15 -2.52 5.89 6.65
N LYS A 16 -1.69 5.31 7.53
CA LYS A 16 -0.26 5.59 7.63
C LYS A 16 0.60 4.38 7.36
N THR A 17 1.76 4.58 6.75
CA THR A 17 2.75 3.51 6.62
C THR A 17 3.29 3.16 8.00
N THR A 18 3.39 1.87 8.29
CA THR A 18 3.86 1.37 9.58
C THR A 18 4.98 0.36 9.44
N LYS A 19 5.80 0.22 10.49
CA LYS A 19 6.77 -0.85 10.62
C LYS A 19 6.66 -1.51 11.97
N GLY A 20 6.63 -2.84 12.00
CA GLY A 20 6.63 -3.64 13.22
C GLY A 20 7.23 -5.02 12.98
N ILE A 21 7.33 -5.83 14.04
CA ILE A 21 7.78 -7.22 13.96
C ILE A 21 6.58 -8.10 14.27
N LYS A 22 6.13 -8.89 13.29
CA LYS A 22 4.96 -9.78 13.43
C LYS A 22 3.73 -9.05 14.02
N PHE A 23 3.43 -7.86 13.49
CA PHE A 23 2.34 -6.99 13.94
C PHE A 23 2.45 -6.48 15.41
N LYS A 24 3.65 -6.54 16.00
CA LYS A 24 3.94 -6.01 17.33
C LYS A 24 4.93 -4.86 17.24
N GLY A 25 4.78 -3.90 18.15
CA GLY A 25 5.67 -2.72 18.23
C GLY A 25 5.56 -1.82 17.00
N ASN A 26 4.37 -1.77 16.39
CA ASN A 26 4.13 -0.98 15.18
C ASN A 26 4.29 0.51 15.44
N ILE A 27 5.27 1.11 14.77
CA ILE A 27 5.49 2.55 14.71
C ILE A 27 4.99 3.10 13.38
N ASP A 28 4.53 4.35 13.38
CA ASP A 28 4.18 5.07 12.17
C ASP A 28 5.48 5.62 11.54
N ILE A 29 5.67 5.40 10.24
CA ILE A 29 6.91 5.76 9.53
C ILE A 29 6.69 6.76 8.39
N GLY A 30 5.44 7.12 8.09
CA GLY A 30 5.15 8.18 7.12
C GLY A 30 3.76 8.10 6.50
N ASP A 31 3.46 9.06 5.62
CA ASP A 31 2.29 9.03 4.76
C ASP A 31 2.55 8.11 3.53
N PRO A 32 1.63 7.18 3.22
CA PRO A 32 1.83 6.22 2.13
C PRO A 32 1.90 6.89 0.76
N VAL A 33 1.23 8.03 0.55
CA VAL A 33 1.20 8.77 -0.73
C VAL A 33 2.54 9.47 -0.95
N GLU A 34 3.07 10.15 0.06
CA GLU A 34 4.38 10.79 -0.02
C GLU A 34 5.50 9.77 -0.26
N MET A 35 5.44 8.64 0.44
CA MET A 35 6.40 7.55 0.25
C MET A 35 6.29 6.93 -1.15
N ALA A 36 5.07 6.74 -1.65
CA ALA A 36 4.83 6.23 -3.01
C ALA A 36 5.44 7.15 -4.07
N GLU A 37 5.19 8.46 -3.96
CA GLU A 37 5.74 9.45 -4.88
C GLU A 37 7.27 9.47 -4.82
N LYS A 38 7.86 9.35 -3.63
CA LYS A 38 9.32 9.25 -3.48
C LYS A 38 9.86 8.01 -4.20
N TYR A 39 9.31 6.82 -3.94
CA TYR A 39 9.80 5.59 -4.55
C TYR A 39 9.60 5.55 -6.06
N TYR A 40 8.50 6.13 -6.54
CA TYR A 40 8.25 6.34 -7.96
C TYR A 40 9.37 7.20 -8.59
N ARG A 41 9.74 8.33 -7.97
CA ARG A 41 10.85 9.18 -8.43
C ARG A 41 12.22 8.50 -8.35
N ASP A 42 12.41 7.61 -7.37
CA ASP A 42 13.63 6.82 -7.21
C ASP A 42 13.75 5.68 -8.26
N GLY A 43 12.71 5.46 -9.07
CA GLY A 43 12.72 4.49 -10.18
C GLY A 43 12.36 3.07 -9.78
N VAL A 44 11.53 2.86 -8.76
CA VAL A 44 10.96 1.55 -8.45
C VAL A 44 10.07 1.06 -9.59
N ASP A 45 10.06 -0.25 -9.85
CA ASP A 45 9.25 -0.80 -10.94
C ASP A 45 7.77 -0.89 -10.55
N GLU A 46 7.47 -1.29 -9.32
CA GLU A 46 6.09 -1.44 -8.80
C GLU A 46 5.98 -1.21 -7.30
N LEU A 47 4.77 -0.90 -6.85
CA LEU A 47 4.42 -0.79 -5.42
C LEU A 47 3.33 -1.79 -5.01
N VAL A 48 3.33 -2.16 -3.73
CA VAL A 48 2.26 -2.91 -3.09
C VAL A 48 1.85 -2.19 -1.81
N PHE A 49 0.57 -1.94 -1.62
CA PHE A 49 0.01 -1.40 -0.38
C PHE A 49 -0.77 -2.49 0.32
N TYR A 50 -0.43 -2.77 1.58
CA TYR A 50 -1.10 -3.80 2.35
C TYR A 50 -1.71 -3.22 3.62
N ASP A 51 -3.05 -3.16 3.66
CA ASP A 51 -3.77 -2.71 4.84
C ASP A 51 -3.78 -3.82 5.90
N ILE A 52 -2.97 -3.64 6.94
CA ILE A 52 -2.83 -4.64 7.99
C ILE A 52 -3.91 -4.50 9.08
N THR A 53 -4.66 -3.40 9.13
CA THR A 53 -5.78 -3.25 10.09
C THR A 53 -7.06 -3.87 9.54
N ALA A 54 -7.28 -3.78 8.23
CA ALA A 54 -8.59 -4.04 7.63
C ALA A 54 -9.17 -5.42 7.96
N SER A 55 -8.32 -6.46 7.96
CA SER A 55 -8.76 -7.83 8.28
C SER A 55 -9.10 -8.01 9.76
N ALA A 56 -8.35 -7.37 10.66
CA ALA A 56 -8.56 -7.48 12.10
C ALA A 56 -9.83 -6.74 12.54
N GLU A 57 -10.13 -5.61 11.90
CA GLU A 57 -11.28 -4.76 12.21
C GLU A 57 -12.52 -5.08 11.35
N LYS A 58 -12.40 -6.02 10.40
CA LYS A 58 -13.45 -6.36 9.43
C LYS A 58 -13.97 -5.14 8.68
N ARG A 59 -13.09 -4.21 8.33
CA ARG A 59 -13.40 -3.05 7.49
C ARG A 59 -12.96 -3.30 6.04
N GLY A 60 -13.53 -2.50 5.15
CA GLY A 60 -13.17 -2.51 3.73
C GLY A 60 -11.75 -1.97 3.48
N ILE A 61 -11.36 -2.04 2.21
CA ILE A 61 -10.13 -1.46 1.70
C ILE A 61 -10.03 0.05 1.98
N MET A 62 -8.80 0.53 2.18
CA MET A 62 -8.46 1.95 2.27
C MET A 62 -8.58 2.69 0.92
N ILE A 63 -9.78 2.76 0.35
CA ILE A 63 -9.99 3.28 -1.03
C ILE A 63 -9.51 4.72 -1.22
N ASP A 64 -9.66 5.59 -0.21
CA ASP A 64 -9.20 6.97 -0.26
C ASP A 64 -7.66 7.07 -0.42
N VAL A 65 -6.93 6.13 0.19
CA VAL A 65 -5.47 6.06 0.03
C VAL A 65 -5.12 5.59 -1.37
N VAL A 66 -5.85 4.61 -1.90
CA VAL A 66 -5.67 4.11 -3.27
C VAL A 66 -5.85 5.22 -4.30
N GLU A 67 -6.92 6.01 -4.18
CA GLU A 67 -7.21 7.14 -5.06
C GLU A 67 -6.08 8.19 -5.02
N ARG A 68 -5.68 8.62 -3.82
CA ARG A 68 -4.60 9.60 -3.65
C ARG A 68 -3.25 9.11 -4.19
N VAL A 69 -2.94 7.83 -4.08
CA VAL A 69 -1.72 7.25 -4.68
C VAL A 69 -1.81 7.26 -6.21
N ALA A 70 -2.95 6.85 -6.77
CA ALA A 70 -3.18 6.81 -8.21
C ALA A 70 -3.04 8.19 -8.89
N GLU A 71 -3.35 9.27 -8.17
CA GLU A 71 -3.15 10.65 -8.67
C GLU A 71 -1.66 11.05 -8.79
N ARG A 72 -0.75 10.34 -8.13
CA ARG A 72 0.66 10.78 -7.94
C ARG A 72 1.69 9.92 -8.65
N ILE A 73 1.41 8.65 -8.93
CA ILE A 73 2.36 7.71 -9.51
C ILE A 73 1.83 7.08 -10.80
N PHE A 74 2.73 6.81 -11.75
CA PHE A 74 2.38 6.25 -13.06
C PHE A 74 3.09 4.92 -13.34
N ILE A 75 3.37 4.17 -12.27
CA ILE A 75 3.86 2.78 -12.30
C ILE A 75 2.76 1.85 -11.78
N PRO A 76 2.79 0.54 -12.12
CA PRO A 76 1.82 -0.40 -11.57
C PRO A 76 1.91 -0.45 -10.05
N PHE A 77 0.76 -0.50 -9.39
CA PHE A 77 0.70 -0.82 -7.98
C PHE A 77 -0.46 -1.78 -7.68
N SER A 78 -0.28 -2.59 -6.65
CA SER A 78 -1.29 -3.53 -6.15
C SER A 78 -1.72 -3.14 -4.74
N VAL A 79 -2.96 -3.48 -4.39
CA VAL A 79 -3.55 -3.18 -3.08
C VAL A 79 -4.10 -4.47 -2.47
N GLY A 80 -4.00 -4.59 -1.15
CA GLY A 80 -4.49 -5.73 -0.40
C GLY A 80 -4.89 -5.35 1.02
N GLY A 81 -5.64 -6.24 1.67
CA GLY A 81 -6.23 -6.02 2.98
C GLY A 81 -7.64 -5.43 2.88
N GLY A 82 -8.63 -6.12 3.46
CA GLY A 82 -10.03 -5.67 3.44
C GLY A 82 -10.78 -5.88 2.12
N ILE A 83 -10.23 -6.64 1.17
CA ILE A 83 -10.93 -7.09 -0.05
C ILE A 83 -11.49 -8.49 0.22
N ALA A 84 -12.81 -8.64 0.34
CA ALA A 84 -13.47 -9.89 0.69
C ALA A 84 -14.37 -10.45 -0.44
N SER A 85 -14.67 -9.64 -1.45
CA SER A 85 -15.61 -9.96 -2.52
C SER A 85 -15.20 -9.34 -3.85
N VAL A 86 -15.77 -9.83 -4.95
CA VAL A 86 -15.57 -9.25 -6.29
C VAL A 86 -16.10 -7.81 -6.36
N SER A 87 -17.13 -7.47 -5.58
CA SER A 87 -17.62 -6.09 -5.48
C SER A 87 -16.58 -5.13 -4.91
N ASP A 88 -15.72 -5.59 -3.98
CA ASP A 88 -14.66 -4.75 -3.41
C ASP A 88 -13.52 -4.46 -4.41
N MET A 89 -13.47 -5.20 -5.53
CA MET A 89 -12.47 -5.05 -6.59
C MET A 89 -12.95 -4.19 -7.77
N ARG A 90 -14.21 -3.74 -7.75
CA ARG A 90 -14.80 -2.91 -8.81
C ARG A 90 -14.67 -1.44 -8.47
#